data_AF-A0A1M4VEC1-F1
#
_entry.id   AF-A0A1M4VEC1-F1
#
_cell.length_a   1.000
_cell.length_b   1.000
_cell.length_c   1.000
_cell.angle_alpha   90.00
_cell.angle_beta   90.00
_cell.angle_gamma   90.00
#
_symmetry.space_group_name_H-M   'P 1'
#
loop_
_entity.id
_entity.type
_entity.pdbx_description
1 polymer ?
#
loop_
_entity_poly.entity_id
_entity_poly.type
_entity_poly.pdbx_seq_one_letter_code
_entity_poly.pdbx_strand_id
1 'polypeptide(L)' 'MKKQSNMGSSKYEFNPEQFDIDVARNHERYQQKKLEIKIKLWSMLFHEPDRVDETFNIICDVLREFKEEQDAN' A
#
# COMPACT_ATOMS: atom_id res chain seq x y z
N MET A 1 -21.47 8.05 42.36
CA MET A 1 -21.26 7.08 41.26
C MET A 1 -20.58 7.82 40.10
N LYS A 2 -19.29 7.56 39.86
CA LYS A 2 -18.61 8.11 38.67
C LYS A 2 -19.18 7.41 37.44
N LYS A 3 -19.68 8.17 36.47
CA LYS A 3 -20.14 7.64 35.17
C LYS A 3 -18.96 6.91 34.51
N GLN A 4 -19.02 5.58 34.41
CA GLN A 4 -18.14 4.83 33.51
C GLN A 4 -18.62 5.15 32.10
N SER A 5 -17.86 5.98 31.37
CA SER A 5 -18.08 6.18 29.95
C SER A 5 -17.73 4.88 29.23
N ASN A 6 -18.64 4.34 28.43
CA ASN A 6 -18.37 3.28 27.45
C ASN A 6 -17.45 3.76 26.30
N MET A 7 -16.66 4.80 26.52
CA MET A 7 -15.69 5.35 25.56
C MET A 7 -14.41 4.50 25.46
N GLY A 8 -14.28 3.52 26.38
CA GLY A 8 -13.26 2.44 26.44
C GLY A 8 -12.99 1.65 25.16
N SER A 9 -13.69 1.92 24.07
CA SER A 9 -13.60 1.17 22.82
C SER A 9 -12.71 1.81 21.75
N SER A 10 -12.21 3.03 21.96
CA SER A 10 -11.30 3.67 21.01
C SER A 10 -9.85 3.27 21.32
N LYS A 11 -9.17 2.65 20.35
CA LYS A 11 -7.75 2.25 20.40
C LYS A 11 -6.82 3.35 20.92
N TYR A 12 -7.22 4.62 20.80
CA TYR A 12 -6.42 5.80 21.13
C TYR A 12 -6.88 6.56 22.38
N GLU A 13 -7.92 6.11 23.10
CA GLU A 13 -8.48 6.85 24.25
C GLU A 13 -7.45 7.07 25.36
N PHE A 14 -6.66 6.03 25.68
CA PHE A 14 -5.64 6.08 26.73
C PHE A 14 -4.27 6.57 26.22
N ASN A 15 -4.11 6.72 24.91
CA ASN A 15 -2.89 7.24 24.28
C ASN A 15 -3.22 7.93 22.94
N PRO A 16 -3.72 9.18 22.97
CA PRO A 16 -4.17 9.88 21.77
C PRO A 16 -3.02 10.19 20.80
N GLU A 17 -1.80 10.39 21.30
CA GLU A 17 -0.59 10.61 20.49
C GLU A 17 -0.25 9.40 19.61
N GLN A 18 -0.69 8.19 20.01
CA GLN A 18 -0.50 6.97 19.22
C GLN A 18 -1.24 7.04 17.87
N PHE A 19 -2.29 7.85 17.75
CA PHE A 19 -2.99 8.05 16.49
C PHE A 19 -2.07 8.65 15.43
N ASP A 20 -1.42 9.77 15.76
CA ASP A 20 -0.53 10.47 14.83
C ASP A 20 0.70 9.61 14.48
N ILE A 21 1.23 8.87 15.47
CA ILE A 21 2.33 7.92 15.26
C ILE A 21 1.91 6.80 14.29
N ASP A 22 0.73 6.22 14.47
CA ASP A 22 0.22 5.15 13.61
C ASP A 22 -0.05 5.65 12.19
N VAL A 23 -0.60 6.87 12.05
CA VAL A 23 -0.83 7.51 10.74
C VAL A 23 0.50 7.74 10.03
N ALA A 24 1.49 8.32 10.72
CA ALA A 24 2.83 8.55 10.17
C ALA A 24 3.50 7.25 9.73
N ARG A 25 3.46 6.21 10.58
CA ARG A 25 4.01 4.88 10.26
C ARG A 25 3.31 4.22 9.08
N ASN A 26 1.99 4.30 9.01
CA ASN A 26 1.25 3.75 7.88
C ASN A 26 1.59 4.48 6.57
N HIS A 27 1.74 5.80 6.64
CA HIS A 27 2.18 6.58 5.49
C HIS A 27 3.60 6.16 5.05
N GLU A 28 4.55 6.08 5.99
CA GLU A 28 5.92 5.66 5.71
C GLU A 28 5.97 4.26 5.08
N ARG A 29 5.27 3.29 5.68
CA ARG A 29 5.17 1.93 5.14
C ARG A 29 4.59 1.90 3.74
N TYR A 30 3.56 2.70 3.47
CA TYR A 30 2.98 2.82 2.14
C TYR A 30 4.00 3.38 1.13
N GLN A 31 4.72 4.45 1.48
CA GLN A 31 5.73 5.05 0.60
C GLN A 31 6.88 4.09 0.32
N GLN A 32 7.37 3.38 1.35
CA GLN A 32 8.42 2.36 1.19
C GLN A 32 7.96 1.25 0.25
N LYS A 33 6.78 0.69 0.47
CA LYS A 33 6.21 -0.35 -0.41
C LYS A 33 6.04 0.14 -1.84
N LYS A 34 5.57 1.37 -2.02
CA LYS A 34 5.45 2.00 -3.35
C LYS A 34 6.79 2.17 -4.03
N LEU A 35 7.82 2.59 -3.30
CA LEU A 35 9.18 2.75 -3.81
C LEU A 35 9.77 1.41 -4.25
N GLU A 36 9.63 0.37 -3.43
CA GLU A 36 10.09 -0.99 -3.76
C GLU A 36 9.44 -1.51 -5.04
N ILE A 37 8.11 -1.37 -5.16
CA ILE A 37 7.38 -1.76 -6.37
C ILE A 37 7.89 -0.95 -7.58
N LYS A 38 8.06 0.37 -7.42
CA LYS A 38 8.54 1.24 -8.49
C LYS A 38 9.93 0.80 -8.97
N ILE A 39 10.86 0.51 -8.07
CA ILE A 39 12.22 0.05 -8.44
C ILE A 39 12.15 -1.25 -9.26
N LYS A 40 11.32 -2.22 -8.84
CA LYS A 40 11.14 -3.48 -9.57
C LYS A 40 10.57 -3.23 -10.98
N LEU A 41 9.51 -2.43 -11.10
CA LEU A 41 8.92 -2.10 -12.39
C LEU A 41 9.90 -1.35 -13.30
N TRP A 42 10.70 -0.44 -12.75
CA TRP A 42 11.75 0.25 -13.51
C TRP A 42 12.80 -0.73 -14.04
N SER A 43 13.25 -1.69 -13.22
CA SER A 43 14.19 -2.70 -13.69
C SER A 43 13.62 -3.58 -14.82
N MET A 44 12.31 -3.85 -14.81
CA MET A 44 11.64 -4.60 -15.87
C MET A 44 11.52 -3.77 -17.14
N LEU A 45 11.03 -2.53 -17.04
CA LEU A 45 10.82 -1.64 -18.18
C LEU A 45 12.11 -1.36 -18.96
N PHE A 46 13.22 -1.14 -18.26
CA PHE A 46 14.48 -0.75 -18.89
C PHE A 46 15.44 -1.93 -19.10
N HIS A 47 14.96 -3.16 -18.94
CA HIS A 47 15.74 -4.34 -19.31
C HIS A 47 15.95 -4.41 -20.83
N GLU A 48 14.92 -4.05 -21.61
CA GLU A 48 14.96 -3.95 -23.07
C GLU A 48 14.56 -2.52 -23.50
N PRO A 49 15.53 -1.57 -23.55
CA PRO A 49 15.25 -0.15 -23.79
C PRO A 49 14.51 0.14 -25.09
N ASP A 50 14.73 -0.68 -26.13
CA ASP A 50 14.07 -0.53 -27.44
C ASP A 50 12.60 -0.97 -27.42
N ARG A 51 12.15 -1.64 -26.34
CA ARG A 51 10.83 -2.24 -26.18
C ARG A 51 10.13 -1.79 -24.90
N VAL A 52 10.48 -0.61 -24.38
CA VAL A 52 9.90 -0.06 -23.14
C VAL A 52 8.37 0.02 -23.24
N ASP A 53 7.84 0.48 -24.37
CA ASP A 53 6.38 0.61 -24.58
C ASP A 53 5.67 -0.75 -24.61
N GLU A 54 6.27 -1.75 -25.27
CA GLU A 54 5.76 -3.13 -25.28
C GLU A 54 5.77 -3.73 -23.88
N THR A 55 6.91 -3.61 -23.18
CA THR A 55 7.08 -4.08 -21.80
C THR A 55 6.09 -3.42 -20.85
N PHE A 56 5.84 -2.11 -21.01
CA PHE A 56 4.85 -1.39 -20.21
C PHE A 56 3.44 -1.97 -20.40
N ASN A 57 3.02 -2.20 -21.64
CA ASN A 57 1.71 -2.77 -21.93
C ASN A 57 1.57 -4.19 -21.34
N ILE A 58 2.60 -5.03 -21.50
CA ILE A 58 2.63 -6.38 -20.92
C ILE A 58 2.49 -6.32 -19.40
N ILE A 59 3.21 -5.42 -18.72
CA ILE A 59 3.08 -5.22 -17.27
C ILE A 59 1.64 -4.84 -16.90
N CYS A 60 1.01 -3.94 -17.64
CA CYS A 60 -0.37 -3.54 -17.39
C CYS A 60 -1.37 -4.68 -17.55
N ASP A 61 -1.21 -5.52 -18.58
CA ASP A 61 -2.09 -6.66 -18.82
C ASP A 61 -1.93 -7.73 -17.73
N VAL A 62 -0.70 -8.08 -17.35
CA VAL A 62 -0.43 -8.99 -16.23
C VAL A 62 -1.02 -8.47 -14.91
N LEU A 63 -0.92 -7.17 -14.63
CA LEU A 63 -1.53 -6.57 -13.43
C LEU A 63 -3.07 -6.63 -13.45
N ARG A 64 -3.68 -6.55 -14.65
CA ARG A 64 -5.13 -6.70 -14.81
C ARG A 64 -5.56 -8.15 -14.56
N GLU A 65 -4.85 -9.11 -15.14
CA GLU A 65 -5.08 -10.55 -14.92
C GLU A 65 -5.01 -10.90 -13.42
N PHE A 66 -3.96 -10.45 -12.72
CA PHE A 66 -3.85 -10.68 -11.28
C PHE A 66 -5.02 -10.12 -10.48
N LYS A 67 -5.57 -8.97 -10.88
CA LYS A 67 -6.74 -8.41 -10.21
C LYS A 67 -7.96 -9.29 -10.44
N GLU A 68 -8.18 -9.74 -11.67
CA GLU A 68 -9.29 -10.61 -12.03
C GLU A 68 -9.21 -11.96 -11.27
N GLU A 69 -8.00 -12.52 -11.12
CA GLU A 69 -7.77 -13.73 -10.33
C GLU A 69 -8.09 -13.55 -8.84
N GLN A 70 -7.77 -12.39 -8.26
CA GLN A 70 -8.11 -12.10 -6.86
C GLN A 70 -9.61 -11.89 -6.66
N ASP A 71 -10.28 -11.24 -7.61
CA ASP A 71 -11.74 -11.00 -7.54
C ASP A 71 -12.55 -12.29 -7.80
N ALA A 72 -11.95 -13.30 -8.45
CA ALA A 72 -12.56 -14.61 -8.73
C ALA A 72 -12.44 -15.63 -7.57
N ASN A 73 -11.58 -15.37 -6.57
CA ASN A 73 -11.35 -16.24 -5.40
C ASN A 73 -11.98 -15.68 -4.13
#